data_AF-A0AAD1UBG5-F1
#
_entry.id   AF-A0AAD1UBG5-F1
#
_cell.length_a   1.000
_cell.length_b   1.000
_cell.length_c   1.000
_cell.angle_alpha   90.00
_cell.angle_beta   90.00
_cell.angle_gamma   90.00
#
_symmetry.space_group_name_H-M   'P 1'
#
loop_
_entity.id
_entity.type
_entity.pdbx_description
1 polymer ?
#
loop_
_entity_poly.entity_id
_entity_poly.type
_entity_poly.pdbx_seq_one_letter_code
_entity_poly.pdbx_strand_id
1 'polypeptide(L)'
;MKASIHKDRISEEELEIQRKRAQLQEVDHKSFYHTSSIAKKRNKEQIEQLRKENKELKEQLHARAVTSGGDSTDPKATDRLVAKTEKELALWRRKWDISKDKSKKKKSELLSLQDKLQEIQGSSSDQAAARYSTNNNSDDNPQMRIIRMLENKLDKAMIKYNEAQSIRKTYEMIVKRLKDERVGYDNQLAAIEQSLKGKQNDFEELLLLSYDAKHAKEIAEAELRKFKAQLIAKRQLRDKEIAEQQKTVNLKIQNKNQDEEKNKQTHEQEIINKKKQYEEARKQKIDSHQVDQNAVDKKKSQIEKYEESLRKIKDATGASDINEIIQRCVTQKEMYLSRHNNSDGQINALENLRSEREDYEQRILELDEEKLNLKKKLQKVKYEGVENITRKQINEVERHVTESQARLEKNRDKLERLVKKLIDSKAGIEHLSDKLIDIKLENEENLDINQEDKLVECLKQIEKKCRKVKEEIKDDETYEDIMMRIQGLRVDKDHEVPLYKKLEYDFPSLENIKNNVRVRIPEKEKDDNFSDLDAEDEAEAETNERMKIKVEAQLRYDRMEKNKLRKAKKSGRKY
;
A
#
# COMPACT_ATOMS: atom_id res chain seq x y z
N MET A 1 -19.34 -54.32 -31.20
CA MET A 1 -20.34 -53.73 -30.27
C MET A 1 -19.83 -52.50 -29.51
N LYS A 2 -18.68 -52.53 -28.82
CA LYS A 2 -18.19 -51.36 -28.03
C LYS A 2 -17.97 -50.06 -28.82
N ALA A 3 -17.56 -50.13 -30.10
CA ALA A 3 -17.37 -48.94 -30.95
C ALA A 3 -18.69 -48.30 -31.44
N SER A 4 -19.78 -49.08 -31.55
CA SER A 4 -21.11 -48.54 -31.90
C SER A 4 -21.70 -47.78 -30.71
N ILE A 5 -21.62 -48.38 -29.52
CA ILE A 5 -22.12 -47.79 -28.26
C ILE A 5 -21.43 -46.44 -27.96
N HIS A 6 -20.14 -46.31 -28.30
CA HIS A 6 -19.41 -45.06 -28.09
C HIS A 6 -19.77 -43.98 -29.12
N LYS A 7 -20.04 -44.37 -30.38
CA LYS A 7 -20.49 -43.45 -31.44
C LYS A 7 -21.93 -42.98 -31.22
N ASP A 8 -22.78 -43.87 -30.71
CA ASP A 8 -24.16 -43.57 -30.33
C ASP A 8 -24.20 -42.62 -29.11
N ARG A 9 -23.33 -42.81 -28.11
CA ARG A 9 -23.17 -41.89 -26.98
C ARG A 9 -22.67 -40.49 -27.37
N ILE A 10 -21.69 -40.40 -28.27
CA ILE A 10 -21.19 -39.11 -28.76
C ILE A 10 -22.29 -38.39 -29.56
N SER A 11 -23.08 -39.11 -30.37
CA SER A 11 -24.22 -38.54 -31.09
C SER A 11 -25.35 -38.10 -30.15
N GLU A 12 -25.53 -38.76 -29.01
CA GLU A 12 -26.53 -38.43 -28.00
C GLU A 12 -26.13 -37.18 -27.21
N GLU A 13 -24.86 -37.04 -26.84
CA GLU A 13 -24.30 -35.83 -26.23
C GLU A 13 -24.37 -34.61 -27.17
N GLU A 14 -24.08 -34.78 -28.46
CA GLU A 14 -24.21 -33.71 -29.46
C GLU A 14 -25.67 -33.25 -29.65
N LEU A 15 -26.63 -34.20 -29.64
CA LEU A 15 -28.06 -33.89 -29.68
C LEU A 15 -28.52 -33.15 -28.42
N GLU A 16 -27.99 -33.51 -27.24
CA GLU A 16 -28.31 -32.85 -25.98
C GLU A 16 -27.78 -31.41 -25.94
N ILE A 17 -26.57 -31.17 -26.46
CA ILE A 17 -26.00 -29.82 -26.61
C ILE A 17 -26.84 -28.98 -27.57
N GLN A 18 -27.28 -29.54 -28.70
CA GLN A 18 -28.16 -28.84 -29.63
C GLN A 18 -29.52 -28.49 -29.01
N ARG A 19 -30.10 -29.40 -28.21
CA ARG A 19 -31.34 -29.13 -27.46
C ARG A 19 -31.18 -28.01 -26.44
N LYS A 20 -30.08 -28.01 -25.66
CA LYS A 20 -29.77 -26.93 -24.69
C LYS A 20 -29.59 -25.59 -25.39
N ARG A 21 -28.95 -25.56 -26.57
CA ARG A 21 -28.80 -24.36 -27.38
C ARG A 21 -30.14 -23.84 -27.92
N ALA A 22 -31.00 -24.73 -28.39
CA ALA A 22 -32.35 -24.37 -28.85
C ALA A 22 -33.22 -23.80 -27.71
N GLN A 23 -33.13 -24.38 -26.51
CA GLN A 23 -33.82 -23.87 -25.33
C GLN A 23 -33.33 -22.47 -24.92
N LEU A 24 -32.02 -22.23 -24.94
CA LEU A 24 -31.45 -20.90 -24.68
C LEU A 24 -31.94 -19.88 -25.71
N GLN A 25 -31.97 -20.23 -26.99
CA GLN A 25 -32.51 -19.34 -28.03
C GLN A 25 -34.00 -19.05 -27.84
N GLU A 26 -34.79 -20.03 -27.40
CA GLU A 26 -36.21 -19.81 -27.05
C GLU A 26 -36.38 -18.86 -25.86
N VAL A 27 -35.53 -18.98 -24.85
CA VAL A 27 -35.53 -18.07 -23.68
C VAL A 27 -35.16 -16.65 -24.11
N ASP A 28 -34.14 -16.50 -24.96
CA ASP A 28 -33.73 -15.20 -25.50
C ASP A 28 -34.83 -14.58 -26.37
N HIS A 29 -35.50 -15.37 -27.22
CA HIS A 29 -36.64 -14.91 -28.01
C HIS A 29 -37.81 -14.45 -27.13
N LYS A 30 -38.11 -15.18 -26.05
CA LYS A 30 -39.15 -14.80 -25.07
C LYS A 30 -38.77 -13.52 -24.31
N SER A 31 -37.52 -13.39 -23.88
CA SER A 31 -36.99 -12.20 -23.21
C SER A 31 -37.04 -10.96 -24.13
N PHE A 32 -36.64 -11.12 -25.39
CA PHE A 32 -36.72 -10.06 -26.39
C PHE A 32 -38.17 -9.64 -26.70
N TYR A 33 -39.09 -10.61 -26.80
CA TYR A 33 -40.50 -10.30 -27.01
C TYR A 33 -41.11 -9.59 -25.80
N HIS A 34 -40.76 -10.01 -24.59
CA HIS A 34 -41.23 -9.38 -23.35
C HIS A 34 -40.73 -7.95 -23.21
N THR A 35 -39.43 -7.72 -23.45
CA THR A 35 -38.84 -6.36 -23.42
C THR A 35 -39.42 -5.46 -24.51
N SER A 36 -39.62 -5.97 -25.73
CA SER A 36 -40.29 -5.24 -26.81
C SER A 36 -41.75 -4.91 -26.48
N SER A 37 -42.48 -5.83 -25.85
CA SER A 37 -43.87 -5.63 -25.43
C SER A 37 -43.97 -4.56 -24.33
N ILE A 38 -43.07 -4.59 -23.34
CA ILE A 38 -42.98 -3.54 -22.31
C ILE A 38 -42.66 -2.18 -22.93
N ALA A 39 -41.72 -2.12 -23.87
CA ALA A 39 -41.38 -0.88 -24.57
C ALA A 39 -42.59 -0.32 -25.35
N LYS A 40 -43.34 -1.18 -26.06
CA LYS A 40 -44.58 -0.78 -26.73
C LYS A 40 -45.63 -0.26 -25.76
N LYS A 41 -45.75 -0.87 -24.56
CA LYS A 41 -46.69 -0.42 -23.53
C LYS A 41 -46.31 0.95 -22.99
N ARG A 42 -45.03 1.17 -22.65
CA ARG A 42 -44.51 2.49 -22.22
C ARG A 42 -44.72 3.58 -23.26
N ASN A 43 -44.46 3.27 -24.54
CA ASN A 43 -44.68 4.24 -25.61
C ASN A 43 -46.16 4.59 -25.78
N LYS A 44 -47.08 3.65 -25.59
CA LYS A 44 -48.52 3.93 -25.59
C LYS A 44 -48.93 4.83 -24.42
N GLU A 45 -48.43 4.55 -23.22
CA GLU A 45 -48.67 5.36 -22.02
C GLU A 45 -48.16 6.81 -22.20
N GLN A 46 -46.98 6.99 -22.80
CA GLN A 46 -46.45 8.32 -23.14
C GLN A 46 -47.31 9.06 -24.17
N ILE A 47 -47.79 8.39 -25.21
CA ILE A 47 -48.69 9.01 -26.21
C ILE A 47 -50.01 9.43 -25.56
N GLU A 48 -50.55 8.64 -24.63
CA GLU A 48 -51.76 9.02 -23.89
C GLU A 48 -51.54 10.23 -22.98
N GLN A 49 -50.39 10.31 -22.29
CA GLN A 49 -50.02 11.48 -21.50
C GLN A 49 -49.93 12.75 -22.37
N LEU A 50 -49.20 12.69 -23.48
CA LEU A 50 -49.07 13.82 -24.41
C LEU A 50 -50.41 14.25 -25.02
N ARG A 51 -51.36 13.32 -25.21
CA ARG A 51 -52.72 13.64 -25.67
C ARG A 51 -53.54 14.35 -24.60
N LYS A 52 -53.39 13.98 -23.32
CA LYS A 52 -54.05 14.67 -22.20
C LYS A 52 -53.50 16.09 -22.04
N GLU A 53 -52.19 16.26 -22.05
CA GLU A 53 -51.55 17.58 -21.98
C GLU A 53 -51.97 18.49 -23.14
N ASN A 54 -52.02 17.96 -24.36
CA ASN A 54 -52.52 18.73 -25.51
C ASN A 54 -54.00 19.12 -25.38
N LYS A 55 -54.81 18.30 -24.70
CA LYS A 55 -56.22 18.62 -24.45
C LYS A 55 -56.34 19.73 -23.39
N GLU A 56 -55.59 19.64 -22.31
CA GLU A 56 -55.53 20.66 -21.25
C GLU A 56 -55.04 22.00 -21.79
N LEU A 57 -53.98 22.01 -22.62
CA LEU A 57 -53.49 23.23 -23.26
C LEU A 57 -54.52 23.88 -24.19
N LYS A 58 -55.31 23.06 -24.92
CA LYS A 58 -56.42 23.58 -25.74
C LYS A 58 -57.54 24.17 -24.89
N GLU A 59 -57.88 23.53 -23.77
CA GLU A 59 -58.88 24.04 -22.82
C GLU A 59 -58.40 25.36 -22.17
N GLN A 60 -57.12 25.47 -21.81
CA GLN A 60 -56.51 26.70 -21.30
C GLN A 60 -56.53 27.83 -22.33
N LEU A 61 -56.24 27.53 -23.61
CA LEU A 61 -56.35 28.52 -24.69
C LEU A 61 -57.79 28.98 -24.92
N HIS A 62 -58.76 28.05 -24.87
CA HIS A 62 -60.17 28.40 -24.95
C HIS A 62 -60.63 29.27 -23.78
N ALA A 63 -60.23 28.94 -22.55
CA ALA A 63 -60.54 29.74 -21.37
C ALA A 63 -59.98 31.17 -21.50
N ARG A 64 -58.73 31.31 -21.99
CA ARG A 64 -58.08 32.62 -22.16
C ARG A 64 -58.72 33.47 -23.25
N ALA A 65 -59.25 32.86 -24.32
CA ALA A 65 -59.95 33.56 -25.39
C ALA A 65 -61.35 34.07 -24.96
N VAL A 66 -62.00 33.40 -24.00
CA VAL A 66 -63.30 33.82 -23.47
C VAL A 66 -63.15 34.97 -22.45
N THR A 67 -62.01 35.05 -21.75
CA THR A 67 -61.75 36.12 -20.76
C THR A 67 -61.28 37.46 -21.34
N SER A 68 -60.94 37.54 -22.62
CA SER A 68 -60.48 38.78 -23.29
C SER A 68 -61.57 39.51 -24.09
N GLY A 69 -62.84 39.11 -23.92
CA GLY A 69 -63.99 39.70 -24.59
C GLY A 69 -64.76 40.65 -23.67
N GLY A 70 -64.20 41.82 -23.38
CA GLY A 70 -64.94 42.88 -22.71
C GLY A 70 -64.06 43.78 -21.86
N ASP A 71 -63.58 44.87 -22.43
CA ASP A 71 -63.56 46.11 -21.66
C ASP A 71 -63.79 47.35 -22.54
N SER A 72 -64.61 48.22 -22.00
CA SER A 72 -65.33 49.32 -22.64
C SER A 72 -64.42 50.52 -22.92
N THR A 73 -64.38 51.05 -24.14
CA THR A 73 -63.90 52.44 -24.40
C THR A 73 -64.70 53.14 -25.50
N ASP A 74 -65.06 54.40 -25.23
CA ASP A 74 -65.95 55.28 -25.99
C ASP A 74 -65.69 55.40 -27.51
N PRO A 75 -66.71 55.26 -28.39
CA PRO A 75 -66.54 55.24 -29.85
C PRO A 75 -66.22 56.59 -30.52
N LYS A 76 -66.22 57.72 -29.79
CA LYS A 76 -65.95 59.05 -30.39
C LYS A 76 -64.53 59.58 -30.19
N ALA A 77 -63.78 59.06 -29.20
CA ALA A 77 -62.36 59.37 -29.03
C ALA A 77 -61.46 58.42 -29.85
N THR A 78 -61.92 57.18 -30.05
CA THR A 78 -61.25 56.15 -30.83
C THR A 78 -61.18 56.54 -32.31
N ASP A 79 -62.24 57.05 -32.95
CA ASP A 79 -62.20 57.40 -34.39
C ASP A 79 -61.12 58.44 -34.77
N ARG A 80 -60.83 59.42 -33.89
CA ARG A 80 -59.77 60.42 -34.15
C ARG A 80 -58.37 59.87 -33.88
N LEU A 81 -58.21 58.98 -32.91
CA LEU A 81 -56.95 58.29 -32.62
C LEU A 81 -56.67 57.22 -33.69
N VAL A 82 -57.69 56.46 -34.10
CA VAL A 82 -57.66 55.48 -35.18
C VAL A 82 -57.31 56.16 -36.50
N ALA A 83 -57.90 57.30 -36.84
CA ALA A 83 -57.53 58.02 -38.07
C ALA A 83 -56.07 58.57 -38.04
N LYS A 84 -55.54 58.90 -36.86
CA LYS A 84 -54.12 59.29 -36.70
C LYS A 84 -53.19 58.08 -36.79
N THR A 85 -53.51 56.99 -36.10
CA THR A 85 -52.72 55.75 -36.14
C THR A 85 -52.80 55.08 -37.51
N GLU A 86 -53.90 55.21 -38.25
CA GLU A 86 -54.02 54.74 -39.64
C GLU A 86 -53.13 55.53 -40.59
N LYS A 87 -53.03 56.86 -40.43
CA LYS A 87 -52.09 57.69 -41.21
C LYS A 87 -50.65 57.36 -40.87
N GLU A 88 -50.33 57.16 -39.59
CA GLU A 88 -49.00 56.72 -39.17
C GLU A 88 -48.68 55.32 -39.67
N LEU A 89 -49.62 54.38 -39.59
CA LEU A 89 -49.50 53.02 -40.15
C LEU A 89 -49.30 53.05 -41.66
N ALA A 90 -49.99 53.93 -42.39
CA ALA A 90 -49.80 54.09 -43.83
C ALA A 90 -48.40 54.64 -44.15
N LEU A 91 -47.89 55.59 -43.35
CA LEU A 91 -46.51 56.09 -43.48
C LEU A 91 -45.47 55.02 -43.15
N TRP A 92 -45.68 54.24 -42.10
CA TRP A 92 -44.79 53.14 -41.72
C TRP A 92 -44.81 51.99 -42.73
N ARG A 93 -45.98 51.66 -43.29
CA ARG A 93 -46.10 50.70 -44.40
C ARG A 93 -45.35 51.19 -45.63
N ARG A 94 -45.52 52.46 -46.01
CA ARG A 94 -44.77 53.06 -47.14
C ARG A 94 -43.26 53.05 -46.89
N LYS A 95 -42.81 53.39 -45.68
CA LYS A 95 -41.38 53.31 -45.30
C LYS A 95 -40.87 51.87 -45.35
N TRP A 96 -41.67 50.90 -44.90
CA TRP A 96 -41.33 49.49 -44.94
C TRP A 96 -41.25 48.97 -46.38
N ASP A 97 -42.21 49.32 -47.25
CA ASP A 97 -42.19 48.97 -48.68
C ASP A 97 -40.96 49.55 -49.38
N ILE A 98 -40.63 50.83 -49.12
CA ILE A 98 -39.40 51.46 -49.64
C ILE A 98 -38.15 50.72 -49.14
N SER A 99 -38.10 50.35 -47.86
CA SER A 99 -36.97 49.61 -47.29
C SER A 99 -36.86 48.20 -47.89
N LYS A 100 -37.99 47.52 -48.09
CA LYS A 100 -38.08 46.20 -48.68
C LYS A 100 -37.63 46.22 -50.14
N ASP A 101 -38.03 47.22 -50.91
CA ASP A 101 -37.59 47.39 -52.30
C ASP A 101 -36.11 47.71 -52.39
N LYS A 102 -35.56 48.53 -51.47
CA LYS A 102 -34.10 48.75 -51.36
C LYS A 102 -33.36 47.45 -51.06
N SER A 103 -33.85 46.63 -50.13
CA SER A 103 -33.25 45.32 -49.82
C SER A 103 -33.35 44.35 -51.00
N LYS A 104 -34.45 44.35 -51.75
CA LYS A 104 -34.59 43.54 -52.97
C LYS A 104 -33.60 43.96 -54.06
N LYS A 105 -33.43 45.27 -54.30
CA LYS A 105 -32.43 45.79 -55.24
C LYS A 105 -31.02 45.37 -54.85
N LYS A 106 -30.64 45.56 -53.59
CA LYS A 106 -29.32 45.11 -53.08
C LYS A 106 -29.10 43.59 -53.21
N LYS A 107 -30.15 42.78 -53.01
CA LYS A 107 -30.07 41.33 -53.22
C LYS A 107 -29.87 40.95 -54.69
N SER A 108 -30.59 41.62 -55.60
CA SER A 108 -30.41 41.45 -57.05
C SER A 108 -29.00 41.88 -57.49
N GLU A 109 -28.49 42.99 -56.95
CA GLU A 109 -27.12 43.45 -57.20
C GLU A 109 -26.10 42.42 -56.70
N LEU A 110 -26.24 41.91 -55.47
CA LEU A 110 -25.38 40.86 -54.92
C LEU A 110 -25.38 39.59 -55.77
N LEU A 111 -26.55 39.14 -56.23
CA LEU A 111 -26.64 37.98 -57.13
C LEU A 111 -25.91 38.25 -58.45
N SER A 112 -26.10 39.43 -59.05
CA SER A 112 -25.38 39.78 -60.28
C SER A 112 -23.85 39.89 -60.09
N LEU A 113 -23.40 40.32 -58.90
CA LEU A 113 -21.98 40.36 -58.53
C LEU A 113 -21.43 38.96 -58.28
N GLN A 114 -22.22 38.07 -57.68
CA GLN A 114 -21.87 36.67 -57.49
C GLN A 114 -21.75 35.93 -58.83
N ASP A 115 -22.69 36.14 -59.76
CA ASP A 115 -22.65 35.58 -61.11
C ASP A 115 -21.40 36.06 -61.87
N LYS A 116 -21.08 37.35 -61.78
CA LYS A 116 -19.83 37.90 -62.35
C LYS A 116 -18.58 37.31 -61.70
N LEU A 117 -18.58 37.08 -60.38
CA LEU A 117 -17.48 36.42 -59.68
C LEU A 117 -17.30 34.98 -60.14
N GLN A 118 -18.40 34.26 -60.33
CA GLN A 118 -18.41 32.90 -60.83
C GLN A 118 -17.96 32.83 -62.29
N GLU A 119 -18.32 33.80 -63.12
CA GLU A 119 -17.85 33.91 -64.50
C GLU A 119 -16.34 34.20 -64.55
N ILE A 120 -15.83 35.08 -63.67
CA ILE A 120 -14.39 35.34 -63.55
C ILE A 120 -13.64 34.10 -63.02
N GLN A 121 -14.19 33.40 -62.03
CA GLN A 121 -13.60 32.14 -61.53
C GLN A 121 -13.64 31.04 -62.60
N GLY A 122 -14.74 30.88 -63.34
CA GLY A 122 -14.84 29.95 -64.47
C GLY A 122 -13.84 30.28 -65.57
N SER A 123 -13.73 31.57 -65.93
CA SER A 123 -12.75 32.05 -66.92
C SER A 123 -11.30 31.82 -66.47
N SER A 124 -11.02 31.93 -65.17
CA SER A 124 -9.69 31.64 -64.60
C SER A 124 -9.36 30.14 -64.60
N SER A 125 -10.38 29.29 -64.40
CA SER A 125 -10.26 27.83 -64.48
C SER A 125 -10.03 27.36 -65.93
N ASP A 126 -10.74 27.95 -66.89
CA ASP A 126 -10.60 27.60 -68.31
C ASP A 126 -9.26 28.10 -68.91
N GLN A 127 -8.73 29.24 -68.43
CA GLN A 127 -7.38 29.68 -68.76
C GLN A 127 -6.29 28.84 -68.08
N ALA A 128 -6.53 28.27 -66.90
CA ALA A 128 -5.62 27.32 -66.27
C ALA A 128 -5.59 25.98 -67.03
N ALA A 129 -6.76 25.48 -67.47
CA ALA A 129 -6.85 24.25 -68.28
C ALA A 129 -6.18 24.40 -69.66
N ALA A 130 -6.31 25.57 -70.30
CA ALA A 130 -5.65 25.84 -71.59
C ALA A 130 -4.11 25.93 -71.47
N ARG A 131 -3.57 26.41 -70.33
CA ARG A 131 -2.11 26.45 -70.07
C ARG A 131 -1.50 25.06 -69.82
N TYR A 132 -2.28 24.10 -69.34
CA TYR A 132 -1.82 22.73 -69.16
C TYR A 132 -1.70 21.95 -70.49
N SER A 133 -2.51 22.28 -71.49
CA SER A 133 -2.51 21.52 -72.77
C SER A 133 -1.46 21.99 -73.78
N THR A 134 -0.94 23.23 -73.67
CA THR A 134 0.11 23.76 -74.57
C THR A 134 1.54 23.52 -74.06
N ASN A 135 1.72 23.05 -72.81
CA ASN A 135 3.05 22.85 -72.22
C ASN A 135 3.71 21.49 -72.55
N ASN A 136 3.01 20.56 -73.22
CA ASN A 136 3.60 19.27 -73.63
C ASN A 136 4.73 19.37 -74.66
N ASN A 137 5.00 20.56 -75.23
CA ASN A 137 6.14 20.79 -76.14
C ASN A 137 7.30 21.56 -75.49
N SER A 138 7.28 21.74 -74.15
CA SER A 138 8.35 22.39 -73.38
C SER A 138 9.16 21.40 -72.52
N ASP A 139 8.98 20.10 -72.73
CA ASP A 139 9.69 19.02 -72.03
C ASP A 139 11.20 18.96 -72.34
N ASP A 140 11.67 19.72 -73.33
CA ASP A 140 13.07 19.84 -73.73
C ASP A 140 13.73 21.19 -73.38
N ASN A 141 13.19 21.94 -72.42
CA ASN A 141 13.92 23.07 -71.85
C ASN A 141 15.09 22.54 -70.97
N PRO A 142 16.36 22.92 -71.22
CA PRO A 142 17.51 22.52 -70.40
C PRO A 142 17.32 22.85 -68.90
N GLN A 143 16.56 23.91 -68.58
CA GLN A 143 16.20 24.25 -67.20
C GLN A 143 15.30 23.19 -66.55
N MET A 144 14.34 22.63 -67.29
CA MET A 144 13.44 21.59 -66.80
C MET A 144 14.20 20.29 -66.47
N ARG A 145 15.22 19.96 -67.27
CA ARG A 145 16.12 18.83 -66.98
C ARG A 145 16.94 19.05 -65.71
N ILE A 146 17.46 20.26 -65.50
CA ILE A 146 18.19 20.63 -64.27
C ILE A 146 17.27 20.55 -63.05
N ILE A 147 16.05 21.07 -63.14
CA ILE A 147 15.04 21.00 -62.08
C ILE A 147 14.76 19.52 -61.72
N ARG A 148 14.46 18.66 -62.70
CA ARG A 148 14.28 17.22 -62.47
C ARG A 148 15.49 16.55 -61.83
N MET A 149 16.72 16.92 -62.22
CA MET A 149 17.94 16.38 -61.61
C MET A 149 18.11 16.83 -60.16
N LEU A 150 17.79 18.09 -59.85
CA LEU A 150 17.86 18.64 -58.50
C LEU A 150 16.78 18.04 -57.60
N GLU A 151 15.56 17.87 -58.10
CA GLU A 151 14.47 17.17 -57.42
C GLU A 151 14.88 15.72 -57.08
N ASN A 152 15.39 14.97 -58.07
CA ASN A 152 15.88 13.61 -57.82
C ASN A 152 17.05 13.55 -56.82
N LYS A 153 17.90 14.56 -56.77
CA LYS A 153 18.98 14.65 -55.76
C LYS A 153 18.41 14.97 -54.38
N LEU A 154 17.43 15.85 -54.30
CA LEU A 154 16.73 16.20 -53.06
C LEU A 154 15.99 14.98 -52.51
N ASP A 155 15.24 14.26 -53.34
CA ASP A 155 14.53 13.03 -52.93
C ASP A 155 15.50 11.98 -52.39
N LYS A 156 16.64 11.78 -53.07
CA LYS A 156 17.69 10.87 -52.58
C LYS A 156 18.29 11.33 -51.25
N ALA A 157 18.48 12.65 -51.06
CA ALA A 157 18.97 13.20 -49.80
C ALA A 157 17.92 13.04 -48.67
N MET A 158 16.64 13.24 -48.98
CA MET A 158 15.53 13.04 -48.05
C MET A 158 15.38 11.57 -47.63
N ILE A 159 15.47 10.63 -48.58
CA ILE A 159 15.46 9.19 -48.27
C ILE A 159 16.62 8.84 -47.32
N LYS A 160 17.85 9.30 -47.63
CA LYS A 160 19.03 9.08 -46.78
C LYS A 160 18.89 9.73 -45.40
N TYR A 161 18.32 10.92 -45.33
CA TYR A 161 18.08 11.61 -44.06
C TYR A 161 17.07 10.83 -43.20
N ASN A 162 15.96 10.39 -43.80
CA ASN A 162 14.95 9.60 -43.09
C ASN A 162 15.48 8.24 -42.63
N GLU A 163 16.33 7.59 -43.45
CA GLU A 163 17.02 6.35 -43.08
C GLU A 163 18.03 6.57 -41.96
N ALA A 164 18.85 7.62 -42.02
CA ALA A 164 19.75 7.98 -40.93
C ALA A 164 18.98 8.31 -39.64
N GLN A 165 17.83 8.97 -39.76
CA GLN A 165 16.98 9.30 -38.61
C GLN A 165 16.32 8.06 -38.00
N SER A 166 15.88 7.10 -38.82
CA SER A 166 15.32 5.84 -38.31
C SER A 166 16.39 5.00 -37.61
N ILE A 167 17.59 4.92 -38.18
CA ILE A 167 18.76 4.27 -37.56
C ILE A 167 19.16 4.99 -36.26
N ARG A 168 19.16 6.32 -36.24
CA ARG A 168 19.46 7.08 -35.01
C ARG A 168 18.45 6.76 -33.90
N LYS A 169 17.15 6.73 -34.22
CA LYS A 169 16.09 6.38 -33.27
C LYS A 169 16.26 4.97 -32.70
N THR A 170 16.64 3.99 -33.53
CA THR A 170 16.88 2.63 -33.02
C THR A 170 18.10 2.58 -32.10
N TYR A 171 19.21 3.24 -32.44
CA TYR A 171 20.36 3.34 -31.54
C TYR A 171 20.04 4.08 -30.24
N GLU A 172 19.26 5.17 -30.29
CA GLU A 172 18.80 5.87 -29.09
C GLU A 172 17.99 4.94 -28.18
N MET A 173 17.11 4.11 -28.75
CA MET A 173 16.34 3.11 -28.00
C MET A 173 17.24 2.02 -27.39
N ILE A 174 18.23 1.52 -28.14
CA ILE A 174 19.19 0.54 -27.64
C ILE A 174 19.99 1.13 -26.47
N VAL A 175 20.47 2.37 -26.59
CA VAL A 175 21.24 3.04 -25.53
C VAL A 175 20.38 3.26 -24.29
N LYS A 176 19.11 3.67 -24.44
CA LYS A 176 18.18 3.79 -23.31
C LYS A 176 18.03 2.45 -22.58
N ARG A 177 17.74 1.38 -23.33
CA ARG A 177 17.60 0.04 -22.75
C ARG A 177 18.87 -0.43 -22.04
N LEU A 178 20.05 -0.21 -22.62
CA LEU A 178 21.32 -0.57 -21.98
C LEU A 178 21.59 0.23 -20.70
N LYS A 179 21.17 1.49 -20.64
CA LYS A 179 21.24 2.30 -19.42
C LYS A 179 20.29 1.77 -18.34
N ASP A 180 19.08 1.38 -18.71
CA ASP A 180 18.11 0.80 -17.80
C ASP A 180 18.59 -0.56 -17.28
N GLU A 181 19.15 -1.41 -18.16
CA GLU A 181 19.76 -2.69 -17.80
C GLU A 181 20.97 -2.49 -16.86
N ARG A 182 21.81 -1.47 -17.09
CA ARG A 182 22.92 -1.13 -16.20
C ARG A 182 22.44 -0.78 -14.79
N VAL A 183 21.42 0.07 -14.66
CA VAL A 183 20.84 0.41 -13.35
C VAL A 183 20.24 -0.84 -12.69
N GLY A 184 19.63 -1.73 -13.48
CA GLY A 184 19.16 -3.03 -13.01
C GLY A 184 20.27 -3.90 -12.42
N TYR A 185 21.44 -3.96 -13.08
CA TYR A 185 22.60 -4.69 -12.57
C TYR A 185 23.19 -4.06 -11.30
N ASP A 186 23.26 -2.73 -11.22
CA ASP A 186 23.76 -2.04 -10.02
C ASP A 186 22.88 -2.37 -8.79
N ASN A 187 21.56 -2.43 -8.97
CA ASN A 187 20.63 -2.83 -7.91
C ASN A 187 20.80 -4.29 -7.49
N GLN A 188 21.00 -5.20 -8.45
CA GLN A 188 21.26 -6.61 -8.15
C GLN A 188 22.59 -6.79 -7.40
N LEU A 189 23.62 -6.04 -7.80
CA LEU A 189 24.94 -6.06 -7.17
C LEU A 189 24.85 -5.53 -5.74
N ALA A 190 24.17 -4.41 -5.51
CA ALA A 190 23.93 -3.87 -4.17
C ALA A 190 23.17 -4.86 -3.27
N ALA A 191 22.17 -5.58 -3.80
CA ALA A 191 21.44 -6.60 -3.06
C ALA A 191 22.33 -7.80 -2.68
N ILE A 192 23.19 -8.24 -3.60
CA ILE A 192 24.17 -9.32 -3.34
C ILE A 192 25.19 -8.86 -2.30
N GLU A 193 25.72 -7.64 -2.41
CA GLU A 193 26.66 -7.07 -1.44
C GLU A 193 26.05 -6.96 -0.04
N GLN A 194 24.79 -6.52 0.06
CA GLN A 194 24.08 -6.47 1.33
C GLN A 194 23.88 -7.87 1.92
N SER A 195 23.50 -8.86 1.09
CA SER A 195 23.39 -10.25 1.52
C SER A 195 24.74 -10.82 1.97
N LEU A 196 25.83 -10.48 1.28
CA LEU A 196 27.17 -10.94 1.61
C LEU A 196 27.63 -10.34 2.93
N LYS A 197 27.39 -9.05 3.15
CA LYS A 197 27.66 -8.37 4.43
C LYS A 197 26.85 -8.99 5.57
N GLY A 198 25.58 -9.29 5.34
CA GLY A 198 24.76 -10.03 6.30
C GLY A 198 25.38 -11.39 6.66
N LYS A 199 25.83 -12.15 5.65
CA LYS A 199 26.48 -13.45 5.88
C LYS A 199 27.84 -13.36 6.57
N GLN A 200 28.60 -12.29 6.33
CA GLN A 200 29.84 -12.04 7.06
C GLN A 200 29.56 -11.78 8.54
N ASN A 201 28.56 -10.96 8.85
CA ASN A 201 28.14 -10.72 10.24
C ASN A 201 27.65 -12.01 10.91
N ASP A 202 26.79 -12.81 10.23
CA ASP A 202 26.34 -14.12 10.72
C ASP A 202 27.54 -15.04 11.03
N PHE A 203 28.57 -15.02 10.17
CA PHE A 203 29.78 -15.82 10.34
C PHE A 203 30.63 -15.34 11.53
N GLU A 204 30.78 -14.03 11.71
CA GLU A 204 31.50 -13.45 12.85
C GLU A 204 30.80 -13.78 14.17
N GLU A 205 29.47 -13.69 14.22
CA GLU A 205 28.68 -14.09 15.39
C GLU A 205 28.86 -15.58 15.70
N LEU A 206 28.76 -16.44 14.68
CA LEU A 206 28.97 -17.87 14.84
C LEU A 206 30.40 -18.20 15.31
N LEU A 207 31.39 -17.45 14.84
CA LEU A 207 32.77 -17.59 15.27
C LEU A 207 32.92 -17.24 16.76
N LEU A 208 32.31 -16.14 17.21
CA LEU A 208 32.30 -15.75 18.63
C LEU A 208 31.63 -16.82 19.49
N LEU A 209 30.45 -17.30 19.09
CA LEU A 209 29.75 -18.41 19.75
C LEU A 209 30.61 -19.67 19.81
N SER A 210 31.40 -19.94 18.76
CA SER A 210 32.32 -21.09 18.75
C SER A 210 33.45 -20.94 19.77
N TYR A 211 33.93 -19.72 20.02
CA TYR A 211 34.91 -19.44 21.06
C TYR A 211 34.31 -19.60 22.44
N ASP A 212 33.10 -19.09 22.67
CA ASP A 212 32.37 -19.25 23.94
C ASP A 212 32.10 -20.73 24.23
N ALA A 213 31.66 -21.49 23.23
CA ALA A 213 31.44 -22.93 23.35
C ALA A 213 32.74 -23.70 23.65
N LYS A 214 33.85 -23.32 23.02
CA LYS A 214 35.18 -23.88 23.34
C LYS A 214 35.60 -23.55 24.76
N HIS A 215 35.40 -22.30 25.19
CA HIS A 215 35.75 -21.87 26.54
C HIS A 215 34.93 -22.60 27.60
N ALA A 216 33.61 -22.71 27.40
CA ALA A 216 32.73 -23.48 28.27
C ALA A 216 33.14 -24.95 28.35
N LYS A 217 33.52 -25.56 27.21
CA LYS A 217 34.06 -26.93 27.19
C LYS A 217 35.37 -27.05 27.98
N GLU A 218 36.31 -26.11 27.81
CA GLU A 218 37.58 -26.10 28.54
C GLU A 218 37.37 -25.96 30.05
N ILE A 219 36.44 -25.11 30.48
CA ILE A 219 36.05 -24.97 31.89
C ILE A 219 35.48 -26.30 32.41
N ALA A 220 34.52 -26.90 31.70
CA ALA A 220 33.91 -28.16 32.11
C ALA A 220 34.95 -29.30 32.18
N GLU A 221 35.88 -29.37 31.22
CA GLU A 221 36.98 -30.34 31.26
C GLU A 221 37.92 -30.09 32.44
N ALA A 222 38.24 -28.83 32.75
CA ALA A 222 39.07 -28.47 33.89
C ALA A 222 38.40 -28.84 35.22
N GLU A 223 37.12 -28.57 35.37
CA GLU A 223 36.33 -28.98 36.53
C GLU A 223 36.28 -30.50 36.67
N LEU A 224 36.02 -31.21 35.57
CA LEU A 224 36.01 -32.67 35.56
C LEU A 224 37.38 -33.25 35.94
N ARG A 225 38.49 -32.65 35.49
CA ARG A 225 39.85 -33.03 35.93
C ARG A 225 40.03 -32.78 37.43
N LYS A 226 39.59 -31.64 37.96
CA LYS A 226 39.63 -31.35 39.41
C LYS A 226 38.82 -32.38 40.21
N PHE A 227 37.59 -32.69 39.78
CA PHE A 227 36.75 -33.70 40.44
C PHE A 227 37.37 -35.10 40.39
N LYS A 228 37.95 -35.51 39.24
CA LYS A 228 38.67 -36.79 39.13
C LYS A 228 39.86 -36.84 40.09
N ALA A 229 40.66 -35.78 40.17
CA ALA A 229 41.78 -35.70 41.10
C ALA A 229 41.32 -35.79 42.56
N GLN A 230 40.24 -35.09 42.92
CA GLN A 230 39.64 -35.18 44.26
C GLN A 230 39.13 -36.59 44.59
N LEU A 231 38.48 -37.27 43.64
CA LEU A 231 38.02 -38.65 43.83
C LEU A 231 39.18 -39.62 44.03
N ILE A 232 40.26 -39.48 43.24
CA ILE A 232 41.47 -40.30 43.40
C ILE A 232 42.10 -40.03 44.78
N ALA A 233 42.21 -38.77 45.19
CA ALA A 233 42.74 -38.41 46.51
C ALA A 233 41.90 -38.98 47.65
N LYS A 234 40.55 -38.91 47.56
CA LYS A 234 39.64 -39.52 48.54
C LYS A 234 39.78 -41.04 48.58
N ARG A 235 39.92 -41.70 47.43
CA ARG A 235 40.18 -43.16 47.37
C ARG A 235 41.50 -43.49 48.04
N GLN A 236 42.57 -42.77 47.72
CA GLN A 236 43.88 -42.97 48.36
C GLN A 236 43.85 -42.74 49.87
N LEU A 237 43.12 -41.73 50.36
CA LEU A 237 42.93 -41.50 51.79
C LEU A 237 42.19 -42.65 52.44
N ARG A 238 41.08 -43.10 51.85
CA ARG A 238 40.31 -44.24 52.34
C ARG A 238 41.14 -45.53 52.34
N ASP A 239 41.94 -45.77 51.30
CA ASP A 239 42.81 -46.94 51.23
C ASP A 239 43.91 -46.88 52.30
N LYS A 240 44.44 -45.70 52.60
CA LYS A 240 45.37 -45.47 53.72
C LYS A 240 44.70 -45.74 55.07
N GLU A 241 43.51 -45.20 55.30
CA GLU A 241 42.74 -45.43 56.53
C GLU A 241 42.42 -46.91 56.73
N ILE A 242 41.99 -47.61 55.67
CA ILE A 242 41.75 -49.06 55.71
C ILE A 242 43.05 -49.80 56.02
N ALA A 243 44.16 -49.43 55.38
CA ALA A 243 45.46 -50.05 55.64
C ALA A 243 45.95 -49.81 57.09
N GLU A 244 45.74 -48.62 57.64
CA GLU A 244 46.03 -48.31 59.04
C GLU A 244 45.15 -49.12 60.00
N GLN A 245 43.84 -49.17 59.75
CA GLN A 245 42.92 -50.01 60.53
C GLN A 245 43.32 -51.49 60.46
N GLN A 246 43.63 -52.01 59.29
CA GLN A 246 44.14 -53.38 59.12
C GLN A 246 45.43 -53.61 59.93
N LYS A 247 46.38 -52.68 59.91
CA LYS A 247 47.60 -52.76 60.74
C LYS A 247 47.27 -52.80 62.23
N THR A 248 46.36 -51.95 62.72
CA THR A 248 45.96 -51.96 64.14
C THR A 248 45.24 -53.25 64.54
N VAL A 249 44.39 -53.80 63.67
CA VAL A 249 43.72 -55.08 63.89
C VAL A 249 44.74 -56.22 63.92
N ASN A 250 45.68 -56.25 62.97
CA ASN A 250 46.75 -57.25 62.93
C ASN A 250 47.64 -57.19 64.18
N LEU A 251 47.99 -55.98 64.65
CA LEU A 251 48.73 -55.79 65.91
C LEU A 251 47.94 -56.32 67.12
N LYS A 252 46.63 -56.06 67.18
CA LYS A 252 45.78 -56.62 68.25
C LYS A 252 45.70 -58.14 68.20
N ILE A 253 45.63 -58.73 67.01
CA ILE A 253 45.66 -60.19 66.85
C ILE A 253 47.00 -60.75 67.30
N GLN A 254 48.13 -60.13 66.92
CA GLN A 254 49.46 -60.55 67.37
C GLN A 254 49.59 -60.45 68.90
N ASN A 255 49.19 -59.33 69.50
CA ASN A 255 49.22 -59.15 70.95
C ASN A 255 48.32 -60.17 71.66
N LYS A 256 47.11 -60.41 71.14
CA LYS A 256 46.22 -61.44 71.68
C LYS A 256 46.82 -62.84 71.58
N ASN A 257 47.46 -63.18 70.46
CA ASN A 257 48.15 -64.47 70.31
C ASN A 257 49.33 -64.59 71.30
N GLN A 258 50.11 -63.52 71.50
CA GLN A 258 51.19 -63.50 72.50
C GLN A 258 50.65 -63.62 73.93
N ASP A 259 49.55 -62.94 74.24
CA ASP A 259 48.88 -63.04 75.54
C ASP A 259 48.25 -64.41 75.74
N GLU A 260 47.70 -65.05 74.70
CA GLU A 260 47.23 -66.44 74.73
C GLU A 260 48.39 -67.43 74.94
N GLU A 261 49.57 -67.20 74.35
CA GLU A 261 50.77 -68.01 74.62
C GLU A 261 51.24 -67.85 76.07
N LYS A 262 51.32 -66.63 76.59
CA LYS A 262 51.64 -66.36 78.01
C LYS A 262 50.57 -66.90 78.96
N ASN A 263 49.30 -66.82 78.58
CA ASN A 263 48.18 -67.36 79.36
C ASN A 263 48.16 -68.88 79.34
N LYS A 264 48.56 -69.54 78.25
CA LYS A 264 48.76 -71.01 78.26
C LYS A 264 49.90 -71.41 79.19
N GLN A 265 51.02 -70.68 79.17
CA GLN A 265 52.16 -70.91 80.07
C GLN A 265 51.79 -70.68 81.55
N THR A 266 51.03 -69.61 81.85
CA THR A 266 50.54 -69.35 83.21
C THR A 266 49.39 -70.27 83.61
N HIS A 267 48.54 -70.71 82.68
CA HIS A 267 47.49 -71.69 82.96
C HIS A 267 48.06 -73.09 83.19
N GLU A 268 49.15 -73.48 82.53
CA GLU A 268 49.92 -74.67 82.91
C GLU A 268 50.48 -74.54 84.34
N GLN A 269 51.01 -73.37 84.71
CA GLN A 269 51.47 -73.09 86.08
C GLN A 269 50.31 -73.03 87.10
N GLU A 270 49.14 -72.52 86.72
CA GLU A 270 47.95 -72.48 87.54
C GLU A 270 47.26 -73.83 87.66
N ILE A 271 47.30 -74.72 86.65
CA ILE A 271 46.79 -76.09 86.77
C ILE A 271 47.63 -76.87 87.79
N ILE A 272 48.94 -76.60 87.86
CA ILE A 272 49.82 -77.12 88.91
C ILE A 272 49.43 -76.57 90.29
N ASN A 273 49.01 -75.31 90.39
CA ASN A 273 48.58 -74.69 91.65
C ASN A 273 47.12 -75.01 92.05
N LYS A 274 46.20 -75.13 91.10
CA LYS A 274 44.79 -75.50 91.31
C LYS A 274 44.66 -76.98 91.65
N LYS A 275 45.53 -77.88 91.16
CA LYS A 275 45.66 -79.24 91.70
C LYS A 275 45.98 -79.27 93.22
N LYS A 276 46.49 -78.17 93.81
CA LYS A 276 46.69 -78.04 95.26
C LYS A 276 45.54 -77.36 96.01
N GLN A 277 44.60 -76.70 95.32
CA GLN A 277 43.49 -75.96 95.94
C GLN A 277 42.10 -76.60 95.71
N TYR A 278 42.01 -77.65 94.89
CA TYR A 278 40.77 -78.40 94.62
C TYR A 278 40.35 -79.40 95.72
N GLU A 279 40.77 -79.20 96.97
CA GLU A 279 40.23 -79.94 98.14
C GLU A 279 39.25 -79.13 98.99
N GLU A 280 39.11 -77.81 98.80
CA GLU A 280 38.26 -76.99 99.66
C GLU A 280 37.17 -76.22 98.89
N ALA A 281 35.96 -76.32 99.44
CA ALA A 281 34.81 -75.44 99.22
C ALA A 281 33.98 -75.63 97.93
N ARG A 282 33.21 -76.73 97.96
CA ARG A 282 31.90 -76.87 97.31
C ARG A 282 30.85 -76.10 98.13
N LYS A 283 30.06 -75.21 97.50
CA LYS A 283 28.58 -74.99 97.64
C LYS A 283 28.11 -73.52 97.72
N GLN A 284 26.86 -73.35 97.23
CA GLN A 284 25.85 -72.28 97.42
C GLN A 284 26.07 -71.02 96.57
N LYS A 285 25.30 -70.69 95.51
CA LYS A 285 23.85 -70.69 95.20
C LYS A 285 23.00 -69.73 96.08
N ILE A 286 22.43 -68.72 95.38
CA ILE A 286 21.01 -68.28 95.36
C ILE A 286 20.58 -66.99 96.12
N ASP A 287 19.99 -66.09 95.30
CA ASP A 287 18.82 -65.18 95.43
C ASP A 287 18.62 -64.12 96.53
N SER A 288 18.08 -62.95 96.10
CA SER A 288 16.91 -62.22 96.65
C SER A 288 16.62 -60.97 95.79
N HIS A 289 15.43 -60.78 95.18
CA HIS A 289 14.15 -60.22 95.68
C HIS A 289 14.17 -58.77 96.21
N GLN A 290 13.38 -57.86 95.58
CA GLN A 290 12.54 -56.75 96.16
C GLN A 290 12.11 -55.76 95.03
N VAL A 291 10.82 -55.59 94.66
CA VAL A 291 9.66 -54.87 95.24
C VAL A 291 9.63 -53.34 94.95
N ASP A 292 8.60 -52.96 94.17
CA ASP A 292 7.88 -51.68 94.01
C ASP A 292 8.60 -50.32 94.23
N GLN A 293 9.19 -49.80 93.14
CA GLN A 293 9.62 -48.40 92.98
C GLN A 293 8.99 -47.71 91.74
N ASN A 294 8.02 -48.35 91.08
CA ASN A 294 7.68 -48.08 89.68
C ASN A 294 6.89 -46.77 89.38
N ALA A 295 6.32 -46.08 90.37
CA ALA A 295 5.49 -44.89 90.12
C ALA A 295 6.24 -43.55 90.27
N VAL A 296 7.18 -43.48 91.24
CA VAL A 296 8.06 -42.32 91.43
C VAL A 296 9.18 -42.34 90.38
N ASP A 297 9.68 -43.53 90.03
CA ASP A 297 10.69 -43.70 89.00
C ASP A 297 10.18 -43.39 87.60
N LYS A 298 8.88 -43.60 87.31
CA LYS A 298 8.30 -43.19 86.03
C LYS A 298 8.28 -41.67 85.85
N LYS A 299 7.92 -40.89 86.88
CA LYS A 299 7.92 -39.41 86.79
C LYS A 299 9.34 -38.84 86.79
N LYS A 300 10.25 -39.40 87.60
CA LYS A 300 11.68 -39.03 87.56
C LYS A 300 12.34 -39.41 86.24
N SER A 301 12.06 -40.59 85.69
CA SER A 301 12.52 -41.00 84.35
C SER A 301 11.93 -40.12 83.26
N GLN A 302 10.70 -39.62 83.40
CA GLN A 302 10.13 -38.67 82.46
C GLN A 302 10.86 -37.32 82.50
N ILE A 303 11.16 -36.82 83.71
CA ILE A 303 11.92 -35.58 83.91
C ILE A 303 13.36 -35.73 83.42
N GLU A 304 14.04 -36.84 83.73
CA GLU A 304 15.36 -37.16 83.19
C GLU A 304 15.34 -37.26 81.66
N LYS A 305 14.30 -37.85 81.06
CA LYS A 305 14.17 -37.89 79.59
C LYS A 305 14.00 -36.49 79.01
N TYR A 306 13.24 -35.60 79.65
CA TYR A 306 13.09 -34.21 79.21
C TYR A 306 14.39 -33.42 79.42
N GLU A 307 15.11 -33.63 80.51
CA GLU A 307 16.42 -33.01 80.76
C GLU A 307 17.51 -33.52 79.82
N GLU A 308 17.53 -34.82 79.51
CA GLU A 308 18.48 -35.43 78.57
C GLU A 308 18.19 -34.98 77.14
N SER A 309 16.91 -34.86 76.76
CA SER A 309 16.53 -34.28 75.47
C SER A 309 16.79 -32.77 75.39
N LEU A 310 16.63 -32.03 76.50
CA LEU A 310 17.02 -30.62 76.58
C LEU A 310 18.54 -30.43 76.48
N ARG A 311 19.35 -31.29 77.12
CA ARG A 311 20.81 -31.27 76.95
C ARG A 311 21.20 -31.57 75.50
N LYS A 312 20.59 -32.58 74.87
CA LYS A 312 20.82 -32.89 73.45
C LYS A 312 20.46 -31.72 72.54
N ILE A 313 19.37 -31.00 72.82
CA ILE A 313 18.98 -29.81 72.05
C ILE A 313 19.96 -28.66 72.31
N LYS A 314 20.39 -28.45 73.56
CA LYS A 314 21.35 -27.41 73.94
C LYS A 314 22.73 -27.64 73.31
N ASP A 315 23.20 -28.88 73.31
CA ASP A 315 24.47 -29.28 72.69
C ASP A 315 24.41 -29.20 71.16
N ALA A 316 23.26 -29.55 70.55
CA ALA A 316 23.07 -29.46 69.10
C ALA A 316 22.86 -28.02 68.59
N THR A 317 22.30 -27.13 69.41
CA THR A 317 22.03 -25.73 69.04
C THR A 317 23.08 -24.74 69.54
N GLY A 318 23.98 -25.16 70.44
CA GLY A 318 25.07 -24.34 70.97
C GLY A 318 24.64 -23.09 71.74
N ALA A 319 23.38 -23.01 72.17
CA ALA A 319 22.81 -21.85 72.85
C ALA A 319 22.92 -21.99 74.38
N SER A 320 23.20 -20.87 75.07
CA SER A 320 23.43 -20.91 76.53
C SER A 320 22.13 -20.83 77.33
N ASP A 321 21.08 -20.25 76.75
CA ASP A 321 19.80 -19.95 77.42
C ASP A 321 18.57 -20.40 76.60
N ILE A 322 17.48 -20.76 77.30
CA ILE A 322 16.27 -21.34 76.68
C ILE A 322 15.59 -20.34 75.74
N ASN A 323 15.56 -19.06 76.10
CA ASN A 323 15.00 -18.01 75.25
C ASN A 323 15.80 -17.81 73.95
N GLU A 324 17.11 -18.04 73.97
CA GLU A 324 17.96 -17.97 72.78
C GLU A 324 17.67 -19.13 71.81
N ILE A 325 17.39 -20.34 72.34
CA ILE A 325 16.94 -21.49 71.56
C ILE A 325 15.59 -21.19 70.89
N ILE A 326 14.64 -20.63 71.64
CA ILE A 326 13.32 -20.28 71.11
C ILE A 326 13.45 -19.23 70.01
N GLN A 327 14.24 -18.17 70.21
CA GLN A 327 14.47 -17.16 69.19
C GLN A 327 15.18 -17.72 67.95
N ARG A 328 16.17 -18.60 68.11
CA ARG A 328 16.82 -19.28 66.96
C ARG A 328 15.87 -20.20 66.22
N CYS A 329 15.01 -20.95 66.91
CA CYS A 329 14.01 -21.78 66.26
C CYS A 329 12.96 -20.95 65.51
N VAL A 330 12.52 -19.82 66.07
CA VAL A 330 11.55 -18.93 65.42
C VAL A 330 12.18 -18.25 64.19
N THR A 331 13.39 -17.69 64.34
CA THR A 331 14.10 -17.06 63.21
C THR A 331 14.51 -18.06 62.13
N GLN A 332 14.89 -19.29 62.50
CA GLN A 332 15.16 -20.36 61.54
C GLN A 332 13.87 -20.77 60.81
N LYS A 333 12.74 -20.88 61.52
CA LYS A 333 11.43 -21.15 60.91
C LYS A 333 11.00 -20.04 59.95
N GLU A 334 11.17 -18.77 60.34
CA GLU A 334 10.92 -17.62 59.46
C GLU A 334 11.86 -17.61 58.25
N MET A 335 13.15 -17.92 58.42
CA MET A 335 14.09 -18.00 57.31
C MET A 335 13.74 -19.14 56.34
N TYR A 336 13.29 -20.29 56.86
CA TYR A 336 12.78 -21.40 56.04
C TYR A 336 11.52 -21.01 55.29
N LEU A 337 10.54 -20.38 55.95
CA LEU A 337 9.31 -19.91 55.31
C LEU A 337 9.58 -18.85 54.24
N SER A 338 10.46 -17.89 54.52
CA SER A 338 10.81 -16.83 53.58
C SER A 338 11.59 -17.38 52.37
N ARG A 339 12.47 -18.37 52.58
CA ARG A 339 13.15 -19.10 51.51
C ARG A 339 12.20 -19.96 50.70
N HIS A 340 11.21 -20.58 51.33
CA HIS A 340 10.22 -21.42 50.66
C HIS A 340 9.29 -20.56 49.81
N ASN A 341 8.76 -19.45 50.35
CA ASN A 341 7.92 -18.52 49.60
C ASN A 341 8.66 -17.89 48.41
N ASN A 342 9.94 -17.55 48.56
CA ASN A 342 10.77 -17.06 47.45
C ASN A 342 11.06 -18.15 46.42
N SER A 343 11.24 -19.40 46.85
CA SER A 343 11.41 -20.55 45.96
C SER A 343 10.13 -20.82 45.18
N ASP A 344 8.97 -20.79 45.83
CA ASP A 344 7.66 -21.01 45.19
C ASP A 344 7.32 -19.88 44.21
N GLY A 345 7.68 -18.63 44.56
CA GLY A 345 7.59 -17.50 43.64
C GLY A 345 8.48 -17.67 42.40
N GLN A 346 9.69 -18.19 42.56
CA GLN A 346 10.57 -18.52 41.42
C GLN A 346 10.03 -19.68 40.58
N ILE A 347 9.46 -20.71 41.21
CA ILE A 347 8.86 -21.85 40.50
C ILE A 347 7.66 -21.38 39.66
N ASN A 348 6.76 -20.58 40.24
CA ASN A 348 5.61 -20.03 39.52
C ASN A 348 6.03 -19.09 38.36
N ALA A 349 7.08 -18.29 38.55
CA ALA A 349 7.61 -17.44 37.47
C ALA A 349 8.21 -18.26 36.32
N LEU A 350 8.91 -19.36 36.64
CA LEU A 350 9.42 -20.29 35.63
C LEU A 350 8.30 -21.03 34.91
N GLU A 351 7.23 -21.39 35.62
CA GLU A 351 6.08 -22.09 35.06
C GLU A 351 5.27 -21.19 34.10
N ASN A 352 5.09 -19.91 34.45
CA ASN A 352 4.50 -18.90 33.55
C ASN A 352 5.34 -18.69 32.28
N LEU A 353 6.66 -18.53 32.42
CA LEU A 353 7.56 -18.39 31.26
C LEU A 353 7.54 -19.65 30.36
N ARG A 354 7.32 -20.83 30.95
CA ARG A 354 7.22 -22.09 30.23
C ARG A 354 5.90 -22.21 29.47
N SER A 355 4.80 -21.77 30.07
CA SER A 355 3.49 -21.65 29.41
C SER A 355 3.55 -20.66 28.24
N GLU A 356 4.11 -19.47 28.44
CA GLU A 356 4.28 -18.49 27.36
C GLU A 356 5.12 -19.07 26.22
N ARG A 357 6.19 -19.80 26.54
CA ARG A 357 7.03 -20.48 25.53
C ARG A 357 6.24 -21.52 24.73
N GLU A 358 5.38 -22.30 25.38
CA GLU A 358 4.51 -23.28 24.69
C GLU A 358 3.50 -22.58 23.76
N ASP A 359 2.92 -21.45 24.19
CA ASP A 359 1.99 -20.67 23.37
C ASP A 359 2.70 -20.07 22.13
N TYR A 360 3.92 -19.56 22.29
CA TYR A 360 4.73 -19.08 21.15
C TYR A 360 5.12 -20.22 20.21
N GLU A 361 5.48 -21.40 20.72
CA GLU A 361 5.79 -22.57 19.89
C GLU A 361 4.57 -23.04 19.10
N GLN A 362 3.38 -23.07 19.71
CA GLN A 362 2.12 -23.36 19.01
C GLN A 362 1.85 -22.32 17.92
N ARG A 363 2.04 -21.03 18.22
CA ARG A 363 1.82 -19.96 17.24
C ARG A 363 2.77 -20.05 16.05
N ILE A 364 4.03 -20.44 16.28
CA ILE A 364 5.01 -20.66 15.22
C ILE A 364 4.58 -21.85 14.33
N LEU A 365 4.11 -22.94 14.94
CA LEU A 365 3.61 -24.10 14.19
C LEU A 365 2.39 -23.73 13.32
N GLU A 366 1.43 -22.98 13.85
CA GLU A 366 0.28 -22.47 13.08
C GLU A 366 0.74 -21.63 11.89
N LEU A 367 1.67 -20.70 12.10
CA LEU A 367 2.21 -19.85 11.04
C LEU A 367 2.97 -20.65 9.98
N ASP A 368 3.70 -21.70 10.37
CA ASP A 368 4.37 -22.60 9.43
C ASP A 368 3.38 -23.46 8.64
N GLU A 369 2.27 -23.90 9.25
CA GLU A 369 1.17 -24.57 8.55
C GLU A 369 0.48 -23.63 7.56
N GLU A 370 0.20 -22.38 7.95
CA GLU A 370 -0.36 -21.35 7.06
C GLU A 370 0.58 -21.08 5.88
N LYS A 371 1.88 -20.95 6.14
CA LYS A 371 2.91 -20.78 5.12
C LYS A 371 3.00 -21.99 4.19
N LEU A 372 2.90 -23.21 4.72
CA LEU A 372 2.86 -24.43 3.91
C LEU A 372 1.59 -24.45 3.04
N ASN A 373 0.44 -24.07 3.59
CA ASN A 373 -0.83 -23.99 2.88
C ASN A 373 -0.80 -22.92 1.79
N LEU A 374 -0.22 -21.75 2.05
CA LEU A 374 0.01 -20.71 1.04
C LEU A 374 0.97 -21.17 -0.05
N LYS A 375 2.05 -21.85 0.30
CA LYS A 375 2.97 -22.47 -0.68
C LYS A 375 2.25 -23.52 -1.54
N LYS A 376 1.41 -24.36 -0.94
CA LYS A 376 0.58 -25.33 -1.66
C LYS A 376 -0.42 -24.63 -2.59
N LYS A 377 -1.11 -23.59 -2.12
CA LYS A 377 -2.01 -22.75 -2.95
C LYS A 377 -1.25 -22.10 -4.11
N LEU A 378 -0.06 -21.59 -3.86
CA LEU A 378 0.81 -20.99 -4.88
C LEU A 378 1.30 -22.05 -5.89
N GLN A 379 1.68 -23.24 -5.44
CA GLN A 379 2.03 -24.35 -6.33
C GLN A 379 0.83 -24.81 -7.16
N LYS A 380 -0.36 -24.90 -6.55
CA LYS A 380 -1.61 -25.15 -7.29
C LYS A 380 -1.86 -24.08 -8.35
N VAL A 381 -1.75 -22.79 -8.02
CA VAL A 381 -1.89 -21.72 -9.02
C VAL A 381 -0.79 -21.79 -10.09
N LYS A 382 0.45 -22.13 -9.73
CA LYS A 382 1.58 -22.23 -10.67
C LYS A 382 1.51 -23.45 -11.59
N TYR A 383 0.95 -24.58 -11.13
CA TYR A 383 0.98 -25.85 -11.86
C TYR A 383 -0.41 -26.32 -12.34
N GLU A 384 -1.49 -25.99 -11.64
CA GLU A 384 -2.89 -26.21 -12.10
C GLU A 384 -3.42 -25.02 -12.93
N GLY A 385 -2.81 -23.83 -12.80
CA GLY A 385 -3.20 -22.63 -13.57
C GLY A 385 -2.62 -22.54 -14.99
N VAL A 386 -1.68 -23.40 -15.38
CA VAL A 386 -1.11 -23.37 -16.74
C VAL A 386 -1.96 -24.17 -17.74
N GLU A 387 -2.81 -25.08 -17.28
CA GLU A 387 -3.61 -25.90 -18.19
C GLU A 387 -4.95 -25.29 -18.60
N ASN A 388 -5.48 -24.26 -17.90
CA ASN A 388 -6.80 -23.70 -18.24
C ASN A 388 -7.00 -22.18 -18.02
N ILE A 389 -5.96 -21.38 -17.70
CA ILE A 389 -6.12 -19.92 -17.78
C ILE A 389 -5.97 -19.55 -19.26
N THR A 390 -7.10 -19.31 -19.92
CA THR A 390 -7.08 -18.80 -21.29
C THR A 390 -6.27 -17.50 -21.33
N ARG A 391 -5.43 -17.33 -22.36
CA ARG A 391 -4.62 -16.12 -22.56
C ARG A 391 -5.40 -14.81 -22.37
N LYS A 392 -6.72 -14.83 -22.64
CA LYS A 392 -7.64 -13.73 -22.39
C LYS A 392 -7.78 -13.35 -20.91
N GLN A 393 -7.86 -14.30 -20.00
CA GLN A 393 -7.94 -14.04 -18.55
C GLN A 393 -6.61 -13.49 -18.00
N ILE A 394 -5.47 -13.96 -18.54
CA ILE A 394 -4.15 -13.38 -18.23
C ILE A 394 -4.10 -11.92 -18.70
N ASN A 395 -4.49 -11.67 -19.96
CA ASN A 395 -4.52 -10.31 -20.49
C ASN A 395 -5.48 -9.39 -19.71
N GLU A 396 -6.61 -9.91 -19.21
CA GLU A 396 -7.57 -9.13 -18.40
C GLU A 396 -6.98 -8.78 -17.02
N VAL A 397 -6.28 -9.73 -16.38
CA VAL A 397 -5.59 -9.47 -15.11
C VAL A 397 -4.42 -8.52 -15.32
N GLU A 398 -3.63 -8.70 -16.38
CA GLU A 398 -2.55 -7.79 -16.76
C GLU A 398 -3.10 -6.37 -17.02
N ARG A 399 -4.23 -6.25 -17.72
CA ARG A 399 -4.92 -4.98 -17.95
C ARG A 399 -5.42 -4.35 -16.66
N HIS A 400 -6.02 -5.13 -15.75
CA HIS A 400 -6.47 -4.59 -14.47
C HIS A 400 -5.30 -4.16 -13.58
N VAL A 401 -4.18 -4.89 -13.63
CA VAL A 401 -2.95 -4.51 -12.94
C VAL A 401 -2.39 -3.21 -13.50
N THR A 402 -2.26 -3.07 -14.83
CA THR A 402 -1.76 -1.83 -15.45
C THR A 402 -2.69 -0.65 -15.19
N GLU A 403 -4.01 -0.85 -15.26
CA GLU A 403 -4.98 0.19 -14.94
C GLU A 403 -4.91 0.61 -13.46
N SER A 404 -4.75 -0.34 -12.54
CA SER A 404 -4.58 -0.05 -11.11
C SER A 404 -3.27 0.70 -10.82
N GLN A 405 -2.19 0.35 -11.53
CA GLN A 405 -0.89 1.02 -11.43
C GLN A 405 -0.97 2.46 -11.98
N ALA A 406 -1.59 2.66 -13.14
CA ALA A 406 -1.79 3.99 -13.71
C ALA A 406 -2.67 4.88 -12.82
N ARG A 407 -3.71 4.32 -12.17
CA ARG A 407 -4.52 5.04 -11.18
C ARG A 407 -3.70 5.42 -9.94
N LEU A 408 -2.82 4.53 -9.47
CA LEU A 408 -1.94 4.81 -8.35
C LEU A 408 -0.96 5.93 -8.69
N GLU A 409 -0.35 5.90 -9.87
CA GLU A 409 0.59 6.92 -10.34
C GLU A 409 -0.10 8.29 -10.49
N LYS A 410 -1.29 8.34 -11.11
CA LYS A 410 -2.11 9.57 -11.19
C LYS A 410 -2.45 10.13 -9.81
N ASN A 411 -2.76 9.27 -8.83
CA ASN A 411 -3.04 9.70 -7.46
C ASN A 411 -1.77 10.18 -6.75
N ARG A 412 -0.63 9.53 -6.98
CA ARG A 412 0.67 9.95 -6.47
C ARG A 412 1.05 11.33 -6.97
N ASP A 413 0.89 11.60 -8.27
CA ASP A 413 1.17 12.91 -8.85
C ASP A 413 0.25 14.00 -8.27
N LYS A 414 -1.04 13.70 -8.07
CA LYS A 414 -1.97 14.61 -7.41
C LYS A 414 -1.54 14.91 -5.98
N LEU A 415 -1.14 13.89 -5.22
CA LEU A 415 -0.65 14.07 -3.86
C LEU A 415 0.64 14.88 -3.84
N GLU A 416 1.58 14.63 -4.75
CA GLU A 416 2.83 15.41 -4.84
C GLU A 416 2.55 16.89 -5.15
N ARG A 417 1.62 17.18 -6.06
CA ARG A 417 1.17 18.56 -6.35
C ARG A 417 0.53 19.22 -5.13
N LEU A 418 -0.30 18.49 -4.38
CA LEU A 418 -0.92 19.00 -3.15
C LEU A 418 0.13 19.26 -2.06
N VAL A 419 1.10 18.36 -1.91
CA VAL A 419 2.23 18.53 -0.99
C VAL A 419 3.04 19.77 -1.34
N LYS A 420 3.37 19.99 -2.63
CA LYS A 420 4.05 21.22 -3.07
C LYS A 420 3.26 22.48 -2.72
N LYS A 421 1.96 22.51 -3.01
CA LYS A 421 1.07 23.63 -2.63
C LYS A 421 1.03 23.86 -1.12
N LEU A 422 1.05 22.80 -0.33
CA LEU A 422 1.04 22.88 1.13
C LEU A 422 2.38 23.44 1.65
N ILE A 423 3.51 22.99 1.10
CA ILE A 423 4.84 23.52 1.41
C ILE A 423 4.91 25.02 1.08
N ASP A 424 4.47 25.44 -0.11
CA ASP A 424 4.45 26.85 -0.51
C ASP A 424 3.54 27.68 0.41
N SER A 425 2.41 27.11 0.83
CA SER A 425 1.49 27.77 1.77
C SER A 425 2.12 27.91 3.16
N LYS A 426 2.82 26.88 3.64
CA LYS A 426 3.54 26.91 4.93
C LYS A 426 4.63 27.99 4.91
N ALA A 427 5.46 28.01 3.86
CA ALA A 427 6.48 29.04 3.69
C ALA A 427 5.84 30.44 3.63
N GLY A 428 4.73 30.61 2.89
CA GLY A 428 4.00 31.88 2.85
C GLY A 428 3.49 32.34 4.22
N ILE A 429 3.02 31.41 5.05
CA ILE A 429 2.56 31.67 6.42
C ILE A 429 3.73 32.06 7.32
N GLU A 430 4.88 31.37 7.21
CA GLU A 430 6.12 31.71 7.92
C GLU A 430 6.63 33.11 7.57
N HIS A 431 6.63 33.48 6.29
CA HIS A 431 7.02 34.83 5.91
C HIS A 431 6.04 35.91 6.38
N LEU A 432 4.74 35.61 6.42
CA LEU A 432 3.73 36.53 6.94
C LEU A 432 3.85 36.68 8.46
N SER A 433 4.09 35.60 9.18
CA SER A 433 4.33 35.70 10.63
C SER A 433 5.58 36.51 10.91
N ASP A 434 6.67 36.28 10.18
CA ASP A 434 7.95 36.98 10.36
C ASP A 434 7.81 38.49 10.17
N LYS A 435 7.09 38.91 9.12
CA LYS A 435 6.82 40.33 8.86
C LYS A 435 5.89 40.98 9.88
N LEU A 436 5.08 40.18 10.58
CA LEU A 436 4.12 40.65 11.58
C LEU A 436 4.58 40.37 13.01
N ILE A 437 5.86 40.01 13.23
CA ILE A 437 6.42 39.75 14.57
C ILE A 437 6.25 40.97 15.48
N ASP A 438 6.50 42.17 14.96
CA ASP A 438 6.54 43.42 15.73
C ASP A 438 5.16 43.93 16.14
N ILE A 439 4.09 43.44 15.51
CA ILE A 439 2.70 43.82 15.81
C ILE A 439 2.18 42.95 16.96
N LYS A 440 2.08 43.56 18.14
CA LYS A 440 1.63 42.88 19.36
C LYS A 440 0.10 42.87 19.45
N LEU A 441 -0.48 41.68 19.57
CA LEU A 441 -1.88 41.50 19.96
C LEU A 441 -1.96 41.54 21.50
N GLU A 442 -2.96 42.22 22.05
CA GLU A 442 -3.20 42.19 23.49
C GLU A 442 -3.70 40.78 23.87
N ASN A 443 -3.00 40.14 24.80
CA ASN A 443 -3.30 38.83 25.40
C ASN A 443 -3.06 37.54 24.57
N GLU A 444 -2.26 37.57 23.48
CA GLU A 444 -1.84 36.36 22.77
C GLU A 444 -0.33 36.35 22.51
N GLU A 445 0.38 35.30 22.98
CA GLU A 445 1.80 35.08 22.66
C GLU A 445 1.97 34.75 21.16
N ASN A 446 3.07 35.21 20.56
CA ASN A 446 3.43 34.89 19.19
C ASN A 446 3.72 33.38 19.08
N LEU A 447 2.91 32.65 18.32
CA LEU A 447 3.10 31.22 18.10
C LEU A 447 4.24 30.96 17.11
N ASP A 448 5.12 30.03 17.46
CA ASP A 448 6.19 29.53 16.58
C ASP A 448 5.64 28.46 15.61
N ILE A 449 5.94 28.59 14.32
CA ILE A 449 5.35 27.78 13.23
C ILE A 449 5.96 26.38 13.12
N ASN A 450 6.98 26.09 13.94
CA ASN A 450 7.66 24.79 13.96
C ASN A 450 6.78 23.62 14.46
N GLN A 451 5.56 23.87 14.96
CA GLN A 451 4.61 22.82 15.37
C GLN A 451 3.54 22.62 14.28
N GLU A 452 3.61 21.49 13.56
CA GLU A 452 2.72 21.16 12.42
C GLU A 452 1.22 21.27 12.75
N ASP A 453 0.83 21.02 14.00
CA ASP A 453 -0.56 21.06 14.46
C ASP A 453 -1.12 22.48 14.68
N LYS A 454 -0.28 23.53 14.63
CA LYS A 454 -0.68 24.92 14.94
C LYS A 454 -0.76 25.87 13.76
N LEU A 455 -0.55 25.39 12.52
CA LEU A 455 -0.55 26.22 11.31
C LEU A 455 -1.85 27.04 11.13
N VAL A 456 -3.00 26.43 11.46
CA VAL A 456 -4.32 27.10 11.38
C VAL A 456 -4.47 28.17 12.45
N GLU A 457 -3.89 27.98 13.63
CA GLU A 457 -3.90 28.98 14.71
C GLU A 457 -2.98 30.16 14.37
N CYS A 458 -1.81 29.90 13.78
CA CYS A 458 -0.92 30.93 13.26
C CYS A 458 -1.60 31.78 12.18
N LEU A 459 -2.34 31.16 11.26
CA LEU A 459 -3.13 31.88 10.25
C LEU A 459 -4.20 32.79 10.88
N LYS A 460 -4.90 32.32 11.93
CA LYS A 460 -5.89 33.13 12.66
C LYS A 460 -5.23 34.33 13.36
N GLN A 461 -4.03 34.15 13.93
CA GLN A 461 -3.28 35.24 14.54
C GLN A 461 -2.81 36.26 13.49
N ILE A 462 -2.30 35.79 12.34
CA ILE A 462 -1.92 36.65 11.21
C ILE A 462 -3.12 37.47 10.73
N GLU A 463 -4.31 36.87 10.60
CA GLU A 463 -5.52 37.58 10.21
C GLU A 463 -5.86 38.72 11.18
N LYS A 464 -5.80 38.46 12.49
CA LYS A 464 -6.03 39.47 13.53
C LYS A 464 -5.01 40.60 13.46
N LYS A 465 -3.72 40.28 13.28
CA LYS A 465 -2.64 41.29 13.13
C LYS A 465 -2.84 42.15 11.89
N CYS A 466 -3.12 41.54 10.73
CA CYS A 466 -3.44 42.24 9.49
C CYS A 466 -4.66 43.16 9.63
N ARG A 467 -5.67 42.75 10.42
CA ARG A 467 -6.86 43.58 10.68
C ARG A 467 -6.53 44.83 11.49
N LYS A 468 -5.69 44.71 12.53
CA LYS A 468 -5.20 45.88 13.29
C LYS A 468 -4.42 46.85 12.41
N VAL A 469 -3.48 46.34 11.60
CA VAL A 469 -2.72 47.16 10.65
C VAL A 469 -3.65 47.86 9.66
N LYS A 470 -4.67 47.16 9.17
CA LYS A 470 -5.67 47.75 8.28
C LYS A 470 -6.45 48.88 8.98
N GLU A 471 -6.83 48.71 10.24
CA GLU A 471 -7.54 49.75 11.01
C GLU A 471 -6.66 50.98 11.24
N GLU A 472 -5.37 50.80 11.54
CA GLU A 472 -4.41 51.90 11.72
C GLU A 472 -4.14 52.68 10.42
N ILE A 473 -4.07 51.98 9.28
CA ILE A 473 -3.77 52.60 7.97
C ILE A 473 -5.03 53.19 7.31
N LYS A 474 -6.23 52.76 7.69
CA LYS A 474 -7.48 53.18 7.03
C LYS A 474 -7.75 54.69 7.13
N ASP A 475 -7.19 55.34 8.14
CA ASP A 475 -7.38 56.76 8.41
C ASP A 475 -6.30 57.65 7.76
N ASP A 476 -5.29 57.06 7.09
CA ASP A 476 -4.27 57.79 6.35
C ASP A 476 -4.77 58.16 4.93
N GLU A 477 -4.67 59.45 4.55
CA GLU A 477 -5.03 59.94 3.20
C GLU A 477 -4.26 59.21 2.07
N THR A 478 -3.09 58.66 2.40
CA THR A 478 -2.25 57.89 1.46
C THR A 478 -2.82 56.51 1.14
N TYR A 479 -3.66 55.94 2.02
CA TYR A 479 -4.26 54.63 1.85
C TYR A 479 -5.26 54.60 0.70
N GLU A 480 -6.14 55.59 0.61
CA GLU A 480 -7.11 55.72 -0.49
C GLU A 480 -6.41 55.91 -1.84
N ASP A 481 -5.34 56.70 -1.87
CA ASP A 481 -4.56 56.94 -3.09
C ASP A 481 -3.83 55.68 -3.59
N ILE A 482 -3.32 54.85 -2.67
CA ILE A 482 -2.70 53.55 -3.00
C ILE A 482 -3.77 52.53 -3.40
N MET A 483 -4.92 52.48 -2.73
CA MET A 483 -6.02 51.57 -3.06
C MET A 483 -6.65 51.87 -4.42
N MET A 484 -6.82 53.14 -4.78
CA MET A 484 -7.27 53.55 -6.12
C MET A 484 -6.29 53.14 -7.23
N ARG A 485 -4.98 53.17 -6.95
CA ARG A 485 -3.93 52.69 -7.88
C ARG A 485 -3.95 51.17 -8.04
N ILE A 486 -4.13 50.42 -6.95
CA ILE A 486 -4.20 48.95 -6.98
C ILE A 486 -5.45 48.46 -7.71
N GLN A 487 -6.60 49.13 -7.55
CA GLN A 487 -7.85 48.78 -8.22
C GLN A 487 -7.92 49.22 -9.69
N GLY A 488 -6.90 49.89 -10.22
CA GLY A 488 -6.85 50.34 -11.62
C GLY A 488 -7.84 51.45 -11.96
N LEU A 489 -8.40 52.14 -10.96
CA LEU A 489 -9.42 53.18 -11.12
C LEU A 489 -8.83 54.57 -11.43
N ARG A 490 -7.51 54.73 -11.33
CA ARG A 490 -6.80 55.96 -11.71
C ARG A 490 -5.87 55.65 -12.89
N VAL A 491 -6.23 56.15 -14.08
CA VAL A 491 -5.35 56.16 -15.25
C VAL A 491 -4.64 57.50 -15.27
N ASP A 492 -3.35 57.51 -14.92
CA ASP A 492 -2.50 58.67 -15.14
C ASP A 492 -2.40 58.90 -16.65
N LYS A 493 -2.94 60.04 -17.12
CA LYS A 493 -3.06 60.36 -18.56
C LYS A 493 -1.74 60.49 -19.30
N ASP A 494 -0.60 60.50 -18.61
CA ASP A 494 0.70 60.82 -19.19
C ASP A 494 1.68 59.63 -19.29
N HIS A 495 1.27 58.38 -19.03
CA HIS A 495 2.19 57.25 -19.14
C HIS A 495 1.53 55.97 -19.70
N GLU A 496 1.70 55.74 -21.01
CA GLU A 496 1.33 54.51 -21.73
C GLU A 496 2.25 53.31 -21.40
N VAL A 497 2.42 52.97 -20.12
CA VAL A 497 3.12 51.72 -19.75
C VAL A 497 2.25 50.92 -18.79
N PRO A 498 1.81 49.70 -19.17
CA PRO A 498 1.07 48.81 -18.29
C PRO A 498 1.82 48.60 -16.97
N LEU A 499 1.12 48.74 -15.84
CA LEU A 499 1.69 48.78 -14.48
C LEU A 499 2.62 47.59 -14.14
N TYR A 500 2.42 46.44 -14.80
CA TYR A 500 3.26 45.25 -14.65
C TYR A 500 4.72 45.47 -15.09
N LYS A 501 5.00 46.46 -15.95
CA LYS A 501 6.34 46.80 -16.44
C LYS A 501 7.04 47.88 -15.62
N LYS A 502 6.31 48.67 -14.82
CA LYS A 502 6.90 49.74 -13.98
C LYS A 502 7.36 49.25 -12.61
N LEU A 503 6.85 48.11 -12.15
CA LEU A 503 7.31 47.45 -10.92
C LEU A 503 8.73 46.85 -11.03
N GLU A 504 9.35 46.88 -12.21
CA GLU A 504 10.70 46.36 -12.45
C GLU A 504 11.81 47.41 -12.26
N TYR A 505 11.48 48.70 -12.20
CA TYR A 505 12.51 49.77 -12.29
C TYR A 505 12.72 50.65 -11.06
N ASP A 506 11.88 50.57 -10.02
CA ASP A 506 12.09 51.30 -8.77
C ASP A 506 11.93 50.36 -7.55
N PHE A 507 12.95 49.55 -7.28
CA PHE A 507 13.17 48.96 -5.95
C PHE A 507 14.63 49.19 -5.50
N PRO A 508 14.86 49.58 -4.23
CA PRO A 508 16.20 49.76 -3.69
C PRO A 508 16.94 48.41 -3.67
N SER A 509 18.14 48.39 -4.25
CA SER A 509 19.23 47.41 -4.12
C SER A 509 18.88 45.93 -3.88
N LEU A 510 19.38 45.09 -4.80
CA LEU A 510 19.36 43.62 -4.94
C LEU A 510 19.49 42.71 -3.69
N GLU A 511 19.61 43.21 -2.46
CA GLU A 511 19.65 42.38 -1.24
C GLU A 511 18.25 41.92 -0.79
N ASN A 512 17.18 42.67 -1.09
CA ASN A 512 15.82 42.36 -0.61
C ASN A 512 15.07 41.29 -1.41
N ILE A 513 15.62 40.81 -2.55
CA ILE A 513 14.95 39.80 -3.39
C ILE A 513 15.08 38.38 -2.80
N LYS A 514 16.06 38.13 -1.93
CA LYS A 514 16.22 36.82 -1.26
C LYS A 514 15.09 36.52 -0.25
N ASN A 515 14.38 37.54 0.23
CA ASN A 515 13.32 37.40 1.24
C ASN A 515 11.91 37.50 0.66
N ASN A 516 11.76 37.49 -0.66
CA ASN A 516 10.48 37.65 -1.33
C ASN A 516 9.91 36.29 -1.80
N VAL A 517 9.36 35.52 -0.85
CA VAL A 517 8.59 34.31 -1.17
C VAL A 517 7.15 34.72 -1.44
N ARG A 518 6.94 35.37 -2.59
CA ARG A 518 5.60 35.38 -3.19
C ARG A 518 5.23 33.93 -3.41
N VAL A 519 4.07 33.50 -2.92
CA VAL A 519 3.47 32.22 -3.34
C VAL A 519 3.54 32.21 -4.86
N ARG A 520 4.41 31.37 -5.42
CA ARG A 520 4.40 31.10 -6.85
C ARG A 520 3.11 30.32 -7.07
N ILE A 521 2.01 31.04 -7.24
CA ILE A 521 0.87 30.50 -7.95
C ILE A 521 1.49 30.14 -9.29
N PRO A 522 1.65 28.85 -9.63
CA PRO A 522 2.09 28.53 -10.97
C PRO A 522 1.17 29.32 -11.89
N GLU A 523 1.76 30.06 -12.83
CA GLU A 523 1.00 30.50 -14.00
C GLU A 523 0.14 29.31 -14.38
N LYS A 524 -1.13 29.53 -14.74
CA LYS A 524 -1.91 28.50 -15.40
C LYS A 524 -1.07 28.00 -16.57
N GLU A 525 -0.23 26.98 -16.32
CA GLU A 525 0.12 25.97 -17.27
C GLU A 525 -1.25 25.53 -17.68
N LYS A 526 -1.59 26.00 -18.87
CA LYS A 526 -2.88 25.89 -19.48
C LYS A 526 -3.45 24.54 -19.08
N ASP A 527 -4.69 24.55 -18.60
CA ASP A 527 -5.56 23.38 -18.65
C ASP A 527 -5.83 22.96 -20.13
N ASP A 528 -4.83 23.05 -21.01
CA ASP A 528 -4.76 22.59 -22.39
C ASP A 528 -3.96 21.27 -22.46
N ASN A 529 -3.93 20.49 -21.37
CA ASN A 529 -3.70 19.04 -21.50
C ASN A 529 -4.98 18.23 -21.22
N PHE A 530 -6.13 18.91 -21.34
CA PHE A 530 -7.41 18.30 -21.67
C PHE A 530 -7.67 18.46 -23.17
N SER A 531 -6.80 17.92 -24.03
CA SER A 531 -7.13 17.51 -25.41
C SER A 531 -5.99 16.71 -26.04
N ASP A 532 -6.40 15.64 -26.73
CA ASP A 532 -5.78 15.01 -27.91
C ASP A 532 -4.88 13.78 -27.83
N LEU A 533 -4.17 13.45 -26.75
CA LEU A 533 -3.40 12.18 -26.78
C LEU A 533 -4.25 10.93 -26.56
N ASP A 534 -5.25 10.98 -25.67
CA ASP A 534 -6.17 9.84 -25.47
C ASP A 534 -7.27 9.78 -26.57
N ALA A 535 -7.57 10.90 -27.24
CA ALA A 535 -8.56 10.95 -28.32
C ALA A 535 -7.96 10.55 -29.68
N GLU A 536 -6.68 10.84 -29.94
CA GLU A 536 -5.99 10.32 -31.12
C GLU A 536 -5.70 8.81 -30.99
N ASP A 537 -5.33 8.31 -29.81
CA ASP A 537 -5.13 6.87 -29.60
C ASP A 537 -6.45 6.07 -29.65
N GLU A 538 -7.57 6.60 -29.12
CA GLU A 538 -8.89 5.98 -29.31
C GLU A 538 -9.40 6.11 -30.75
N ALA A 539 -9.20 7.24 -31.44
CA ALA A 539 -9.61 7.41 -32.83
C ALA A 539 -8.74 6.59 -33.80
N GLU A 540 -7.43 6.43 -33.55
CA GLU A 540 -6.55 5.53 -34.30
C GLU A 540 -6.89 4.07 -34.03
N ALA A 541 -7.26 3.69 -32.81
CA ALA A 541 -7.76 2.36 -32.51
C ALA A 541 -9.10 2.08 -33.20
N GLU A 542 -10.06 3.02 -33.16
CA GLU A 542 -11.38 2.88 -33.82
C GLU A 542 -11.26 2.91 -35.35
N THR A 543 -10.37 3.72 -35.92
CA THR A 543 -10.12 3.76 -37.37
C THR A 543 -9.39 2.51 -37.84
N ASN A 544 -8.45 1.98 -37.07
CA ASN A 544 -7.80 0.70 -37.36
C ASN A 544 -8.77 -0.49 -37.22
N GLU A 545 -9.70 -0.45 -36.27
CA GLU A 545 -10.73 -1.48 -36.11
C GLU A 545 -11.79 -1.38 -37.21
N ARG A 546 -12.23 -0.17 -37.58
CA ARG A 546 -13.11 0.06 -38.75
C ARG A 546 -12.42 -0.33 -40.07
N MET A 547 -11.13 -0.07 -40.23
CA MET A 547 -10.34 -0.51 -41.38
C MET A 547 -10.22 -2.03 -41.43
N LYS A 548 -9.99 -2.70 -40.29
CA LYS A 548 -10.01 -4.17 -40.21
C LYS A 548 -11.39 -4.74 -40.54
N ILE A 549 -12.47 -4.16 -40.02
CA ILE A 549 -13.85 -4.58 -40.33
C ILE A 549 -14.15 -4.35 -41.81
N LYS A 550 -13.72 -3.23 -42.38
CA LYS A 550 -13.89 -2.93 -43.81
C LYS A 550 -13.10 -3.89 -44.69
N VAL A 551 -11.86 -4.20 -44.34
CA VAL A 551 -11.02 -5.19 -45.05
C VAL A 551 -11.60 -6.59 -44.91
N GLU A 552 -12.09 -6.99 -43.74
CA GLU A 552 -12.73 -8.29 -43.53
C GLU A 552 -14.07 -8.39 -44.29
N ALA A 553 -14.86 -7.32 -44.32
CA ALA A 553 -16.08 -7.22 -45.11
C ALA A 553 -15.80 -7.28 -46.62
N GLN A 554 -14.75 -6.58 -47.09
CA GLN A 554 -14.29 -6.62 -48.48
C GLN A 554 -13.83 -8.03 -48.86
N LEU A 555 -13.03 -8.68 -48.00
CA LEU A 555 -12.60 -10.08 -48.20
C LEU A 555 -13.79 -11.06 -48.20
N ARG A 556 -14.83 -10.82 -47.40
CA ARG A 556 -16.07 -11.61 -47.44
C ARG A 556 -16.84 -11.37 -48.75
N TYR A 557 -16.91 -10.14 -49.23
CA TYR A 557 -17.52 -9.80 -50.52
C TYR A 557 -16.78 -10.45 -51.68
N ASP A 558 -15.45 -10.34 -51.72
CA ASP A 558 -14.60 -10.97 -52.74
C ASP A 558 -14.71 -12.50 -52.72
N ARG A 559 -14.81 -13.11 -51.52
CA ARG A 559 -15.07 -14.55 -51.41
C ARG A 559 -16.46 -14.91 -51.92
N MET A 560 -17.49 -14.11 -51.64
CA MET A 560 -18.84 -14.32 -52.16
C MET A 560 -18.90 -14.14 -53.68
N GLU A 561 -18.18 -13.18 -54.23
CA GLU A 561 -18.10 -12.93 -55.66
C GLU A 561 -17.33 -14.05 -56.39
N LYS A 562 -16.19 -14.50 -55.84
CA LYS A 562 -15.48 -15.69 -56.33
C LYS A 562 -16.34 -16.96 -56.26
N ASN A 563 -17.18 -17.11 -55.24
CA ASN A 563 -18.13 -18.21 -55.13
C ASN A 563 -19.30 -18.10 -56.13
N LYS A 564 -19.80 -16.88 -56.42
CA LYS A 564 -20.79 -16.63 -57.47
C LYS A 564 -20.21 -16.93 -58.86
N LEU A 565 -19.00 -16.48 -59.15
CA LEU A 565 -18.26 -16.81 -60.39
C LEU A 565 -18.01 -18.31 -60.53
N ARG A 566 -17.69 -19.01 -59.44
CA ARG A 566 -17.57 -20.48 -59.44
C ARG A 566 -18.90 -21.19 -59.68
N LYS A 567 -20.01 -20.67 -59.15
CA LYS A 567 -21.36 -21.20 -59.43
C LYS A 567 -21.79 -20.93 -60.88
N ALA A 568 -21.49 -19.75 -61.43
CA ALA A 568 -21.75 -19.40 -62.83
C ALA A 568 -20.93 -20.27 -63.81
N LYS A 569 -19.67 -20.56 -63.51
CA LYS A 569 -18.85 -21.50 -64.29
C LYS A 569 -19.32 -22.95 -64.19
N LYS A 570 -20.02 -23.33 -63.12
CA LYS A 570 -20.67 -24.66 -62.98
C LYS A 570 -22.01 -24.74 -63.71
N SER A 571 -22.77 -23.64 -63.81
CA SER A 571 -24.03 -23.61 -64.57
C SER A 571 -23.81 -23.47 -66.08
N GLY A 572 -22.74 -22.80 -66.52
CA GLY A 572 -22.35 -22.70 -67.94
C GLY A 572 -21.71 -23.96 -68.54
N ARG A 573 -21.64 -25.07 -67.79
CA ARG A 573 -21.09 -26.36 -68.24
C ARG A 573 -22.17 -27.42 -68.49
N LYS A 574 -23.45 -27.01 -68.50
CA LYS A 574 -24.60 -27.82 -68.94
C LYS A 574 -25.24 -27.14 -70.15
N TYR A 575 -24.53 -27.18 -71.27
CA TYR A 575 -25.10 -27.24 -72.62
C TYR A 575 -24.14 -28.06 -73.47
#